data_AF-A0A368F780-F1
#
_entry.id   AF-A0A368F780-F1
#
_cell.length_a   1.000
_cell.length_b   1.000
_cell.length_c   1.000
_cell.angle_alpha   90.00
_cell.angle_beta   90.00
_cell.angle_gamma   90.00
#
_symmetry.space_group_name_H-M   'P 1'
#
loop_
_entity.id
_entity.type
_entity.pdbx_description
1 polymer ?
#
loop_
_entity_poly.entity_id
_entity_poly.type
_entity_poly.pdbx_seq_one_letter_code
_entity_poly.pdbx_strand_id
1 'polypeptide(L)'
;MSRSVTPNSNDLDILKVRKNDLSSRVKAAEANGRMLVWVPHERDGFALSFIVNEPDNEGCVEVELLDSHERQRVSRDDYQKVNPPRFDKCEDMSSMSCLNEASVLHNLKQRYYSNLIYTYSGLFCVVVNPYKRLPIYTESIAEQYKGRKRKEMPPHIFAVTDEAYRNMLQDREDQSILCTGESGAGKTENTKKVIQYLAHVAATRSHKGRLEEQLLQANPILEAFGNSKTIKNDNSSRFGKFIRIHFDASGCISGANIEFYLLEKSRILRQSAMERCFHIFYQLLRGARHDQRESLLLESGVDKYHFFSNGDITIPGVDDANEYAETLRAMDIVGFQDTEIQGILRIVS
;
A
#
# COMPACT_ATOMS: atom_id res chain seq x y z
N MET A 1 -39.35 -19.32 8.52
CA MET A 1 -39.23 -18.01 9.20
C MET A 1 -37.84 -17.46 8.93
N SER A 2 -37.72 -16.74 7.81
CA SER A 2 -36.52 -16.04 7.38
C SER A 2 -36.31 -14.80 8.26
N ARG A 3 -35.28 -14.81 9.11
CA ARG A 3 -34.82 -13.57 9.75
C ARG A 3 -34.13 -12.73 8.69
N SER A 4 -34.83 -11.68 8.26
CA SER A 4 -34.26 -10.55 7.54
C SER A 4 -33.18 -9.91 8.41
N VAL A 5 -31.91 -10.09 8.03
CA VAL A 5 -30.81 -9.33 8.59
C VAL A 5 -30.91 -7.91 8.01
N THR A 6 -31.35 -6.97 8.83
CA THR A 6 -31.24 -5.54 8.55
C THR A 6 -29.76 -5.17 8.38
N PRO A 7 -29.34 -4.43 7.33
CA PRO A 7 -27.98 -3.95 7.19
C PRO A 7 -27.79 -2.73 8.11
N ASN A 8 -27.62 -2.99 9.41
CA ASN A 8 -27.40 -1.96 10.43
C ASN A 8 -25.99 -2.09 11.04
N SER A 9 -24.97 -1.93 10.21
CA SER A 9 -23.66 -1.38 10.58
C SER A 9 -23.05 -0.72 9.36
N ASN A 10 -22.74 0.56 9.43
CA ASN A 10 -22.09 1.26 8.32
C ASN A 10 -20.65 0.73 8.26
N ASP A 11 -20.32 -0.20 7.35
CA ASP A 11 -19.00 -0.84 7.28
C ASP A 11 -17.85 0.20 7.20
N LEU A 12 -18.15 1.43 6.79
CA LEU A 12 -17.24 2.58 6.82
C LEU A 12 -16.80 3.02 8.22
N ASP A 13 -17.45 2.56 9.29
CA ASP A 13 -17.10 2.97 10.66
C ASP A 13 -15.69 2.51 11.06
N ILE A 14 -15.16 1.47 10.42
CA ILE A 14 -13.75 1.04 10.57
C ILE A 14 -12.75 2.04 9.95
N LEU A 15 -13.22 2.90 9.04
CA LEU A 15 -12.44 3.93 8.35
C LEU A 15 -12.59 5.31 8.98
N LYS A 16 -13.49 5.46 9.95
CA LYS A 16 -13.74 6.73 10.63
C LYS A 16 -12.93 6.84 11.91
N VAL A 17 -12.57 8.07 12.24
CA VAL A 17 -11.95 8.39 13.54
C VAL A 17 -12.97 8.14 14.65
N ARG A 18 -12.67 7.19 15.54
CA ARG A 18 -13.40 7.07 16.80
C ARG A 18 -13.07 8.29 17.66
N LYS A 19 -14.10 9.04 18.06
CA LYS A 19 -13.98 10.16 19.00
C LYS A 19 -13.62 9.63 20.39
N ASN A 20 -12.34 9.37 20.63
CA ASN A 20 -11.80 9.11 21.97
C ASN A 20 -10.78 10.21 22.33
N ASP A 21 -10.91 10.73 23.55
CA ASP A 21 -10.25 11.91 24.09
C ASP A 21 -8.71 11.81 24.13
N LEU A 22 -8.03 12.41 23.14
CA LEU A 22 -6.65 12.90 23.34
C LEU A 22 -6.60 14.37 23.79
N SER A 23 -7.78 14.98 23.96
CA SER A 23 -7.91 16.40 24.22
C SER A 23 -7.79 16.82 25.68
N SER A 24 -7.82 15.91 26.65
CA SER A 24 -7.90 16.32 28.07
C SER A 24 -6.62 16.99 28.58
N ARG A 25 -5.43 16.45 28.25
CA ARG A 25 -4.13 17.02 28.68
C ARG A 25 -3.77 18.31 27.92
N VAL A 26 -4.06 18.37 26.61
CA VAL A 26 -3.82 19.58 25.81
C VAL A 26 -4.84 20.68 26.13
N LYS A 27 -6.11 20.35 26.37
CA LYS A 27 -7.10 21.34 26.85
C LYS A 27 -6.75 21.84 28.26
N ALA A 28 -6.23 20.97 29.14
CA ALA A 28 -5.76 21.39 30.46
C ALA A 28 -4.51 22.29 30.39
N ALA A 29 -3.61 22.01 29.44
CA ALA A 29 -2.47 22.87 29.12
C ALA A 29 -2.89 24.27 28.66
N GLU A 30 -3.81 24.34 27.69
CA GLU A 30 -4.37 25.59 27.18
C GLU A 30 -5.12 26.37 28.27
N ALA A 31 -5.85 25.69 29.15
CA ALA A 31 -6.57 26.31 30.27
C ALA A 31 -5.65 26.96 31.32
N ASN A 32 -4.40 26.49 31.44
CA ASN A 32 -3.40 27.01 32.38
C ASN A 32 -2.45 28.05 31.76
N GLY A 33 -2.68 28.47 30.52
CA GLY A 33 -1.88 29.51 29.85
C GLY A 33 -0.44 29.11 29.49
N ARG A 34 -0.08 27.83 29.59
CA ARG A 34 1.25 27.34 29.17
C ARG A 34 1.24 27.09 27.66
N MET A 35 2.24 27.60 26.94
CA MET A 35 2.37 27.38 25.49
C MET A 35 2.95 26.00 25.19
N LEU A 36 2.24 25.22 24.37
CA LEU A 36 2.65 23.88 23.93
C LEU A 36 3.37 23.96 22.58
N VAL A 37 4.53 23.31 22.49
CA VAL A 37 5.38 23.27 21.29
C VAL A 37 5.86 21.85 21.00
N TRP A 38 6.14 21.57 19.73
CA TRP A 38 6.89 20.40 19.31
C TRP A 38 8.38 20.71 19.37
N VAL A 39 9.18 19.80 19.91
CA VAL A 39 10.64 19.91 19.92
C VAL A 39 11.28 18.63 19.38
N PRO A 40 12.50 18.70 18.82
CA PRO A 40 13.21 17.51 18.35
C PRO A 40 13.37 16.48 19.47
N HIS A 41 13.26 15.21 19.13
CA HIS A 41 13.43 14.09 20.06
C HIS A 41 14.11 12.93 19.33
N GLU A 42 15.25 12.45 19.85
CA GLU A 42 16.10 11.48 19.15
C GLU A 42 15.35 10.20 18.75
N ARG A 43 14.42 9.74 19.60
CA ARG A 43 13.71 8.47 19.39
C ARG A 43 12.40 8.61 18.62
N ASP A 44 11.66 9.70 18.84
CA ASP A 44 10.30 9.87 18.32
C ASP A 44 10.24 10.86 17.15
N GLY A 45 11.37 11.45 16.77
CA GLY A 45 11.48 12.57 15.85
C GLY A 45 11.10 13.89 16.53
N PHE A 46 9.88 13.97 17.06
CA PHE A 46 9.38 15.12 17.80
C PHE A 46 8.60 14.72 19.06
N ALA A 47 8.67 15.55 20.09
CA ALA A 47 7.94 15.39 21.35
C ALA A 47 7.17 16.67 21.71
N LEU A 48 6.02 16.50 22.39
CA LEU A 48 5.26 17.62 22.95
C LEU A 48 5.95 18.14 24.20
N SER A 49 6.11 19.44 24.28
CA SER A 49 6.73 20.12 25.42
C SER A 49 6.01 21.40 25.77
N PHE A 50 6.10 21.79 27.04
CA PHE A 50 5.69 23.10 27.52
C PHE A 50 6.87 24.05 27.53
N ILE A 51 6.67 25.28 27.06
CA ILE A 51 7.63 26.35 27.35
C ILE A 51 7.51 26.72 28.83
N VAL A 52 8.66 26.72 29.52
CA VAL A 52 8.75 27.00 30.96
C VAL A 52 9.11 28.46 31.21
N ASN A 53 10.05 28.98 30.43
CA ASN A 53 10.62 30.32 30.62
C ASN A 53 10.58 31.15 29.33
N GLU A 54 10.63 32.46 29.48
CA GLU A 54 10.89 33.36 28.36
C GLU A 54 12.28 33.08 27.77
N PRO A 55 12.46 33.34 26.46
CA PRO A 55 13.70 33.07 25.77
C PRO A 55 14.85 33.89 26.35
N ASP A 56 16.00 33.24 26.49
CA ASP A 56 17.23 33.86 26.97
C ASP A 56 17.83 34.82 25.93
N ASN A 57 18.89 35.53 26.33
CA ASN A 57 19.60 36.49 25.47
C ASN A 57 20.23 35.84 24.22
N GLU A 58 20.38 34.52 24.21
CA GLU A 58 20.90 33.73 23.08
C GLU A 58 19.77 33.18 22.19
N GLY A 59 18.52 33.50 22.49
CA GLY A 59 17.34 33.10 21.72
C GLY A 59 16.88 31.66 21.97
N CYS A 60 17.38 31.00 23.02
CA CYS A 60 16.95 29.66 23.41
C CYS A 60 15.83 29.72 24.45
N VAL A 61 14.98 28.70 24.47
CA VAL A 61 13.91 28.50 25.46
C VAL A 61 14.13 27.22 26.25
N GLU A 62 13.82 27.26 27.53
CA GLU A 62 13.72 26.04 28.34
C GLU A 62 12.33 25.44 28.18
N VAL A 63 12.29 24.16 27.79
CA VAL A 63 11.06 23.41 27.60
C VAL A 63 11.03 22.19 28.52
N GLU A 64 9.84 21.80 28.95
CA GLU A 64 9.59 20.60 29.75
C GLU A 64 8.77 19.60 28.91
N LEU A 65 9.32 18.41 28.69
CA LEU A 65 8.68 17.33 27.93
C LEU A 65 7.40 16.85 28.64
N LEU A 66 6.30 16.71 27.90
CA LEU A 66 4.98 16.36 28.44
C LEU A 66 4.94 14.94 29.06
N ASP A 67 5.72 14.02 28.51
CA ASP A 67 5.68 12.60 28.90
C ASP A 67 6.73 12.23 29.96
N SER A 68 7.95 12.77 29.87
CA SER A 68 9.06 12.46 30.79
C SER A 68 9.26 13.48 31.91
N HIS A 69 8.66 14.68 31.80
CA HIS A 69 8.94 15.84 32.67
C HIS A 69 10.40 16.31 32.67
N GLU A 70 11.21 15.81 31.73
CA GLU A 70 12.59 16.24 31.56
C GLU A 70 12.62 17.64 30.93
N ARG A 71 13.56 18.47 31.39
CA ARG A 71 13.78 19.81 30.86
C ARG A 71 14.96 19.82 29.91
N GLN A 72 14.79 20.51 28.79
CA GLN A 72 15.85 20.72 27.81
C GLN A 72 15.83 22.15 27.29
N ARG A 73 17.01 22.63 26.90
CA ARG A 73 17.21 23.94 26.28
C ARG A 73 17.18 23.76 24.77
N VAL A 74 16.28 24.49 24.09
CA VAL A 74 16.03 24.35 22.65
C VAL A 74 16.06 25.73 22.00
N SER A 75 16.65 25.84 20.80
CA SER A 75 16.63 27.10 20.04
C SER A 75 15.21 27.48 19.64
N ARG A 76 14.94 28.79 19.50
CA ARG A 76 13.67 29.28 18.96
C ARG A 76 13.36 28.77 17.55
N ASP A 77 14.37 28.46 16.77
CA ASP A 77 14.22 27.98 15.40
C ASP A 77 13.91 26.47 15.32
N ASP A 78 14.19 25.73 16.41
CA ASP A 78 14.07 24.27 16.44
C ASP A 78 12.71 23.79 16.96
N TYR A 79 11.95 24.64 17.65
CA TYR A 79 10.61 24.27 18.11
C TYR A 79 9.52 24.66 17.10
N GLN A 80 8.50 23.81 16.98
CA GLN A 80 7.41 24.00 16.03
C GLN A 80 6.06 24.19 16.76
N LYS A 81 5.17 24.98 16.16
CA LYS A 81 3.83 25.22 16.73
C LYS A 81 2.98 23.95 16.74
N VAL A 82 2.22 23.75 17.80
CA VAL A 82 1.28 22.63 17.93
C VAL A 82 -0.09 23.03 17.37
N ASN A 83 -0.72 22.12 16.63
CA ASN A 83 -2.11 22.31 16.19
C ASN A 83 -3.08 22.07 17.35
N PRO A 84 -4.20 22.81 17.42
CA PRO A 84 -5.24 22.55 18.43
C PRO A 84 -5.78 21.11 18.34
N PRO A 85 -6.21 20.50 19.46
CA PRO A 85 -6.68 19.10 19.51
C PRO A 85 -7.82 18.73 18.56
N ARG A 86 -8.56 19.73 18.05
CA ARG A 86 -9.60 19.51 17.03
C ARG A 86 -9.05 18.94 15.72
N PHE A 87 -7.75 19.08 15.47
CA PHE A 87 -7.06 18.54 14.28
C PHE A 87 -6.47 17.14 14.50
N ASP A 88 -6.67 16.54 15.68
CA ASP A 88 -6.20 15.19 15.94
C ASP A 88 -6.82 14.19 14.96
N LYS A 89 -5.97 13.37 14.34
CA LYS A 89 -6.35 12.37 13.33
C LYS A 89 -7.10 12.98 12.14
N CYS A 90 -6.82 14.24 11.79
CA CYS A 90 -7.45 14.89 10.64
C CYS A 90 -7.34 14.05 9.37
N GLU A 91 -8.44 14.02 8.60
CA GLU A 91 -8.53 13.24 7.36
C GLU A 91 -7.77 13.88 6.21
N ASP A 92 -7.68 15.22 6.18
CA ASP A 92 -6.91 15.99 5.22
C ASP A 92 -5.97 16.96 5.95
N MET A 93 -4.67 16.69 5.84
CA MET A 93 -3.61 17.46 6.48
C MET A 93 -3.51 18.90 5.95
N SER A 94 -4.01 19.18 4.74
CA SER A 94 -4.03 20.56 4.21
C SER A 94 -4.97 21.49 4.98
N SER A 95 -5.88 20.93 5.80
CA SER A 95 -6.79 21.69 6.66
C SER A 95 -6.17 22.13 7.99
N MET A 96 -4.99 21.61 8.35
CA MET A 96 -4.32 21.95 9.61
C MET A 96 -3.88 23.41 9.61
N SER A 97 -3.97 24.08 10.76
CA SER A 97 -3.56 25.48 10.90
C SER A 97 -2.05 25.68 10.84
N CYS A 98 -1.30 24.73 11.39
CA CYS A 98 0.16 24.69 11.34
C CYS A 98 0.61 23.50 10.48
N LEU A 99 1.11 23.76 9.28
CA LEU A 99 1.72 22.74 8.42
C LEU A 99 3.23 22.71 8.68
N ASN A 100 3.62 21.87 9.62
CA ASN A 100 5.02 21.62 9.97
C ASN A 100 5.28 20.11 10.06
N GLU A 101 6.56 19.74 10.03
CA GLU A 101 6.98 18.33 9.99
C GLU A 101 6.46 17.55 11.18
N ALA A 102 6.52 18.14 12.38
CA ALA A 102 6.05 17.52 13.62
C ALA A 102 4.55 17.23 13.57
N SER A 103 3.74 18.15 13.06
CA SER A 103 2.28 17.99 12.95
C SER A 103 1.89 16.93 11.94
N VAL A 104 2.57 16.87 10.79
CA VAL A 104 2.36 15.84 9.77
C VAL A 104 2.73 14.47 10.34
N LEU A 105 3.90 14.34 10.95
CA LEU A 105 4.35 13.10 11.60
C LEU A 105 3.36 12.65 12.69
N HIS A 106 2.95 13.58 13.56
CA HIS A 106 2.01 13.30 14.64
C HIS A 106 0.67 12.79 14.10
N ASN A 107 0.09 13.46 13.10
CA ASN A 107 -1.19 13.06 12.52
C ASN A 107 -1.12 11.67 11.89
N LEU A 108 -0.08 11.41 11.08
CA LEU A 108 0.14 10.11 10.46
C LEU A 108 0.35 9.01 11.52
N LYS A 109 1.14 9.27 12.58
CA LYS A 109 1.38 8.35 13.70
C LYS A 109 0.06 8.00 14.42
N GLN A 110 -0.74 8.99 14.78
CA GLN A 110 -2.02 8.80 15.47
C GLN A 110 -3.04 8.03 14.62
N ARG A 111 -3.12 8.33 13.32
CA ARG A 111 -3.99 7.63 12.38
C ARG A 111 -3.54 6.19 12.17
N TYR A 112 -2.24 5.97 11.98
CA TYR A 112 -1.64 4.65 11.80
C TYR A 112 -1.93 3.72 12.98
N TYR A 113 -1.70 4.16 14.22
CA TYR A 113 -2.02 3.38 15.42
C TYR A 113 -3.53 3.16 15.62
N SER A 114 -4.37 3.94 14.94
CA SER A 114 -5.83 3.75 14.89
C SER A 114 -6.28 2.87 13.70
N ASN A 115 -5.34 2.24 12.98
CA ASN A 115 -5.57 1.46 11.75
C ASN A 115 -6.09 2.27 10.55
N LEU A 116 -5.94 3.60 10.59
CA LEU A 116 -6.34 4.52 9.51
C LEU A 116 -5.10 4.82 8.66
N ILE A 117 -4.84 3.97 7.67
CA ILE A 117 -3.59 4.04 6.89
C ILE A 117 -3.60 5.07 5.76
N TYR A 118 -4.78 5.49 5.32
CA TYR A 118 -4.97 6.49 4.28
C TYR A 118 -5.20 7.86 4.92
N THR A 119 -4.49 8.88 4.44
CA THR A 119 -4.63 10.27 4.89
C THR A 119 -4.45 11.21 3.70
N TYR A 120 -5.36 12.14 3.50
CA TYR A 120 -5.21 13.15 2.45
C TYR A 120 -4.21 14.23 2.83
N SER A 121 -3.54 14.77 1.82
CA SER A 121 -2.61 15.89 1.93
C SER A 121 -2.86 16.84 0.76
N GLY A 122 -3.97 17.59 0.83
CA GLY A 122 -4.43 18.40 -0.28
C GLY A 122 -4.83 17.52 -1.46
N LEU A 123 -4.16 17.65 -2.60
CA LEU A 123 -4.48 16.86 -3.80
C LEU A 123 -4.06 15.39 -3.68
N PHE A 124 -3.01 15.09 -2.90
CA PHE A 124 -2.42 13.75 -2.80
C PHE A 124 -3.01 12.94 -1.64
N CYS A 125 -2.73 11.63 -1.64
CA CYS A 125 -3.04 10.72 -0.54
C CYS A 125 -1.76 10.06 -0.04
N VAL A 126 -1.46 10.22 1.24
CA VAL A 126 -0.39 9.54 1.95
C VAL A 126 -0.93 8.20 2.46
N VAL A 127 -0.16 7.13 2.24
CA VAL A 127 -0.53 5.76 2.64
C VAL A 127 0.62 5.16 3.44
N VAL A 128 0.35 4.73 4.67
CA VAL A 128 1.35 4.04 5.51
C VAL A 128 1.11 2.54 5.46
N ASN A 129 2.11 1.75 5.07
CA ASN A 129 1.96 0.30 4.95
C ASN A 129 1.59 -0.32 6.32
N PRO A 130 0.43 -1.00 6.45
CA PRO A 130 -0.02 -1.56 7.72
C PRO A 130 0.77 -2.80 8.18
N TYR A 131 1.48 -3.48 7.27
CA TYR A 131 2.08 -4.80 7.49
C TYR A 131 1.13 -5.85 8.08
N LYS A 132 -0.18 -5.65 7.92
CA LYS A 132 -1.25 -6.56 8.35
C LYS A 132 -2.45 -6.43 7.43
N ARG A 133 -3.27 -7.48 7.38
CA ARG A 133 -4.53 -7.46 6.64
C ARG A 133 -5.54 -6.59 7.41
N LEU A 134 -6.09 -5.60 6.73
CA LEU A 134 -7.19 -4.76 7.23
C LEU A 134 -8.46 -5.09 6.44
N PRO A 135 -9.63 -5.19 7.10
CA PRO A 135 -10.90 -5.54 6.44
C PRO A 135 -11.53 -4.34 5.71
N ILE A 136 -10.71 -3.56 4.96
CA ILE A 136 -11.09 -2.28 4.35
C ILE A 136 -11.30 -2.35 2.82
N TYR A 137 -11.11 -3.52 2.22
CA TYR A 137 -11.15 -3.72 0.76
C TYR A 137 -12.27 -4.68 0.33
N THR A 138 -13.40 -4.66 1.03
CA THR A 138 -14.57 -5.51 0.72
C THR A 138 -15.42 -4.90 -0.39
N GLU A 139 -16.21 -5.73 -1.07
CA GLU A 139 -17.18 -5.27 -2.08
C GLU A 139 -18.21 -4.30 -1.50
N SER A 140 -18.65 -4.54 -0.25
CA SER A 140 -19.55 -3.63 0.48
C SER A 140 -18.94 -2.23 0.62
N ILE A 141 -17.66 -2.14 0.95
CA ILE A 141 -16.96 -0.86 1.04
C ILE A 141 -16.83 -0.23 -0.35
N ALA A 142 -16.44 -1.01 -1.38
CA ALA A 142 -16.35 -0.51 -2.75
C ALA A 142 -17.68 0.11 -3.22
N GLU A 143 -18.81 -0.55 -2.96
CA GLU A 143 -20.13 -0.03 -3.33
C GLU A 143 -20.48 1.27 -2.59
N GLN A 144 -20.05 1.41 -1.34
CA GLN A 144 -20.29 2.64 -0.56
C GLN A 144 -19.47 3.84 -1.04
N TYR A 145 -18.29 3.61 -1.62
CA TYR A 145 -17.45 4.66 -2.22
C TYR A 145 -17.92 5.10 -3.62
N LYS A 146 -18.71 4.26 -4.30
CA LYS A 146 -19.15 4.47 -5.67
C LYS A 146 -19.91 5.79 -5.85
N GLY A 147 -19.38 6.66 -6.71
CA GLY A 147 -20.00 7.93 -7.07
C GLY A 147 -20.03 8.96 -5.93
N ARG A 148 -19.30 8.72 -4.83
CA ARG A 148 -19.22 9.65 -3.70
C ARG A 148 -18.12 10.66 -3.91
N LYS A 149 -18.36 11.90 -3.47
CA LYS A 149 -17.32 12.93 -3.51
C LYS A 149 -16.27 12.64 -2.44
N ARG A 150 -15.01 12.96 -2.75
CA ARG A 150 -13.86 12.77 -1.85
C ARG A 150 -14.06 13.39 -0.46
N LYS A 151 -14.74 14.54 -0.36
CA LYS A 151 -15.02 15.24 0.92
C LYS A 151 -16.12 14.59 1.76
N GLU A 152 -16.93 13.71 1.16
CA GLU A 152 -18.06 13.07 1.83
C GLU A 152 -17.67 11.72 2.46
N MET A 153 -16.48 11.22 2.16
CA MET A 153 -16.02 9.89 2.53
C MET A 153 -14.67 9.94 3.25
N PRO A 154 -14.41 9.02 4.19
CA PRO A 154 -13.09 8.92 4.80
C PRO A 154 -12.00 8.65 3.75
N PRO A 155 -10.74 9.05 3.99
CA PRO A 155 -9.65 8.81 3.06
C PRO A 155 -9.48 7.33 2.74
N HIS A 156 -9.47 7.00 1.45
CA HIS A 156 -9.28 5.63 0.97
C HIS A 156 -8.83 5.61 -0.49
N ILE A 157 -8.15 4.54 -0.91
CA ILE A 157 -7.72 4.38 -2.31
C ILE A 157 -8.92 4.34 -3.28
N PHE A 158 -10.03 3.75 -2.86
CA PHE A 158 -11.27 3.71 -3.65
C PHE A 158 -11.82 5.10 -3.95
N ALA A 159 -11.74 6.05 -3.02
CA ALA A 159 -12.15 7.42 -3.28
C ALA A 159 -11.26 8.11 -4.33
N VAL A 160 -9.93 7.87 -4.28
CA VAL A 160 -9.00 8.39 -5.30
C VAL A 160 -9.29 7.78 -6.67
N THR A 161 -9.56 6.47 -6.71
CA THR A 161 -9.90 5.77 -7.95
C THR A 161 -11.24 6.23 -8.52
N ASP A 162 -12.28 6.37 -7.69
CA ASP A 162 -13.60 6.85 -8.10
C ASP A 162 -13.57 8.28 -8.62
N GLU A 163 -12.80 9.15 -7.97
CA GLU A 163 -12.58 10.53 -8.42
C GLU A 163 -11.90 10.57 -9.79
N ALA A 164 -10.82 9.83 -9.99
CA ALA A 164 -10.16 9.74 -11.29
C ALA A 164 -11.10 9.18 -12.37
N TYR A 165 -11.80 8.07 -12.09
CA TYR A 165 -12.73 7.46 -13.04
C TYR A 165 -13.88 8.42 -13.42
N ARG A 166 -14.46 9.13 -12.46
CA ARG A 166 -15.51 10.12 -12.75
C ARG A 166 -14.99 11.31 -13.55
N ASN A 167 -13.83 11.86 -13.19
CA ASN A 167 -13.23 12.98 -13.91
C ASN A 167 -12.93 12.59 -15.36
N MET A 168 -12.41 11.37 -15.60
CA MET A 168 -12.22 10.83 -16.95
C MET A 168 -13.51 10.85 -17.77
N LEU A 169 -14.64 10.41 -17.19
CA LEU A 169 -15.93 10.38 -17.88
C LEU A 169 -16.55 11.77 -18.08
N GLN A 170 -16.36 12.68 -17.12
CA GLN A 170 -16.93 14.03 -17.13
C GLN A 170 -16.15 14.97 -18.05
N ASP A 171 -14.83 15.01 -17.87
CA ASP A 171 -13.93 15.93 -18.55
C ASP A 171 -13.44 15.38 -19.90
N ARG A 172 -13.66 14.07 -20.14
CA ARG A 172 -13.21 13.35 -21.35
C ARG A 172 -11.69 13.44 -21.57
N GLU A 173 -10.96 13.40 -20.47
CA GLU A 173 -9.50 13.43 -20.44
C GLU A 173 -8.95 12.19 -19.74
N ASP A 174 -7.93 11.57 -20.34
CA ASP A 174 -7.27 10.39 -19.77
C ASP A 174 -6.64 10.70 -18.41
N GLN A 175 -6.74 9.76 -17.47
CA GLN A 175 -6.28 9.94 -16.09
C GLN A 175 -5.12 9.00 -15.76
N SER A 176 -4.31 9.38 -14.77
CA SER A 176 -3.24 8.52 -14.26
C SER A 176 -3.23 8.51 -12.73
N ILE A 177 -3.00 7.33 -12.16
CA ILE A 177 -2.79 7.13 -10.73
C ILE A 177 -1.35 6.67 -10.52
N LEU A 178 -0.50 7.58 -10.02
CA LEU A 178 0.91 7.30 -9.76
C LEU A 178 1.12 6.88 -8.30
N CYS A 179 1.56 5.64 -8.09
CA CYS A 179 1.93 5.13 -6.77
C CYS A 179 3.44 5.34 -6.54
N THR A 180 3.82 6.29 -5.70
CA THR A 180 5.22 6.59 -5.34
C THR A 180 5.60 5.99 -3.99
N GLY A 181 6.90 5.93 -3.70
CA GLY A 181 7.45 5.46 -2.42
C GLY A 181 8.60 4.47 -2.58
N GLU A 182 9.33 4.24 -1.50
CA GLU A 182 10.46 3.33 -1.47
C GLU A 182 10.06 1.85 -1.71
N SER A 183 11.04 0.97 -1.89
CA SER A 183 10.78 -0.47 -1.96
C SER A 183 10.13 -0.95 -0.67
N GLY A 184 9.04 -1.73 -0.77
CA GLY A 184 8.27 -2.19 0.39
C GLY A 184 7.18 -1.22 0.88
N ALA A 185 7.07 0.00 0.33
CA ALA A 185 6.07 0.98 0.75
C ALA A 185 4.61 0.60 0.41
N GLY A 186 4.37 -0.47 -0.37
CA GLY A 186 3.02 -0.94 -0.72
C GLY A 186 2.46 -0.43 -2.05
N LYS A 187 3.33 0.04 -2.97
CA LYS A 187 2.93 0.51 -4.32
C LYS A 187 2.10 -0.53 -5.07
N THR A 188 2.63 -1.76 -5.20
CA THR A 188 1.99 -2.88 -5.90
C THR A 188 0.62 -3.22 -5.34
N GLU A 189 0.48 -3.25 -4.01
CA GLU A 189 -0.80 -3.56 -3.36
C GLU A 189 -1.84 -2.47 -3.61
N ASN A 190 -1.46 -1.19 -3.55
CA ASN A 190 -2.39 -0.10 -3.89
C ASN A 190 -2.83 -0.18 -5.37
N THR A 191 -1.91 -0.48 -6.30
CA THR A 191 -2.28 -0.69 -7.72
C THR A 191 -3.28 -1.83 -7.89
N LYS A 192 -3.11 -2.96 -7.18
CA LYS A 192 -4.10 -4.06 -7.18
C LYS A 192 -5.47 -3.59 -6.70
N LYS A 193 -5.53 -2.73 -5.67
CA LYS A 193 -6.79 -2.18 -5.14
C LYS A 193 -7.48 -1.19 -6.08
N VAL A 194 -6.71 -0.38 -6.80
CA VAL A 194 -7.23 0.47 -7.87
C VAL A 194 -7.92 -0.38 -8.95
N ILE A 195 -7.23 -1.42 -9.43
CA ILE A 195 -7.77 -2.34 -10.45
C ILE A 195 -9.01 -3.07 -9.93
N GLN A 196 -8.94 -3.60 -8.70
CA GLN A 196 -10.07 -4.27 -8.05
C GLN A 196 -11.31 -3.36 -7.98
N TYR A 197 -11.12 -2.09 -7.66
CA TYR A 197 -12.22 -1.13 -7.58
C TYR A 197 -12.82 -0.84 -8.96
N LEU A 198 -11.99 -0.55 -9.96
CA LEU A 198 -12.44 -0.30 -11.34
C LEU A 198 -13.19 -1.50 -11.91
N ALA A 199 -12.67 -2.71 -11.69
CA ALA A 199 -13.36 -3.95 -12.04
C ALA A 199 -14.73 -4.09 -11.37
N HIS A 200 -14.91 -3.57 -10.15
CA HIS A 200 -16.21 -3.61 -9.48
C HIS A 200 -17.19 -2.57 -10.04
N VAL A 201 -16.74 -1.34 -10.25
CA VAL A 201 -17.63 -0.20 -10.59
C VAL A 201 -17.90 -0.03 -12.09
N ALA A 202 -16.96 -0.43 -12.94
CA ALA A 202 -16.99 -0.22 -14.39
C ALA A 202 -17.17 -1.52 -15.19
N ALA A 203 -17.55 -2.63 -14.54
CA ALA A 203 -17.84 -3.88 -15.23
C ALA A 203 -19.24 -3.90 -15.86
N THR A 204 -19.31 -4.41 -17.10
CA THR A 204 -20.55 -4.59 -17.86
C THR A 204 -21.42 -5.66 -17.22
N ARG A 205 -22.71 -5.36 -16.92
CA ARG A 205 -23.64 -6.29 -16.25
C ARG A 205 -23.78 -7.67 -16.93
N SER A 206 -23.55 -7.75 -18.24
CA SER A 206 -23.68 -8.97 -19.07
C SER A 206 -22.40 -9.81 -19.19
N HIS A 207 -21.23 -9.23 -18.90
CA HIS A 207 -19.92 -9.90 -19.00
C HIS A 207 -19.07 -9.75 -17.75
N LYS A 208 -19.69 -9.36 -16.62
CA LYS A 208 -19.02 -9.26 -15.32
C LYS A 208 -18.15 -10.49 -15.09
N GLY A 209 -16.85 -10.29 -15.05
CA GLY A 209 -15.93 -11.27 -14.51
C GLY A 209 -14.80 -11.61 -15.46
N ARG A 210 -15.01 -11.82 -16.76
CA ARG A 210 -13.95 -12.45 -17.56
C ARG A 210 -12.73 -11.54 -17.77
N LEU A 211 -12.91 -10.34 -18.32
CA LEU A 211 -11.79 -9.42 -18.55
C LEU A 211 -11.22 -8.90 -17.22
N GLU A 212 -12.09 -8.67 -16.24
CA GLU A 212 -11.71 -8.19 -14.92
C GLU A 212 -10.91 -9.22 -14.13
N GLU A 213 -11.32 -10.49 -14.17
CA GLU A 213 -10.61 -11.61 -13.57
C GLU A 213 -9.28 -11.83 -14.28
N GLN A 214 -9.24 -11.79 -15.61
CA GLN A 214 -7.99 -11.86 -16.37
C GLN A 214 -7.01 -10.74 -15.98
N LEU A 215 -7.49 -9.51 -15.81
CA LEU A 215 -6.66 -8.39 -15.39
C LEU A 215 -6.11 -8.55 -13.96
N LEU A 216 -6.91 -9.12 -13.05
CA LEU A 216 -6.48 -9.43 -11.69
C LEU A 216 -5.47 -10.59 -11.68
N GLN A 217 -5.70 -11.64 -12.47
CA GLN A 217 -4.85 -12.84 -12.60
C GLN A 217 -3.56 -12.60 -13.38
N ALA A 218 -3.47 -11.54 -14.18
CA ALA A 218 -2.20 -11.15 -14.81
C ALA A 218 -1.11 -10.79 -13.76
N ASN A 219 -1.49 -10.30 -12.57
CA ASN A 219 -0.50 -9.92 -11.55
C ASN A 219 0.27 -11.13 -10.99
N PRO A 220 -0.37 -12.23 -10.50
CA PRO A 220 0.35 -13.43 -10.08
C PRO A 220 1.41 -13.91 -11.08
N ILE A 221 1.08 -13.92 -12.38
CA ILE A 221 2.01 -14.30 -13.45
C ILE A 221 3.21 -13.34 -13.48
N LEU A 222 2.97 -12.03 -13.54
CA LEU A 222 4.05 -11.04 -13.56
C LEU A 222 4.89 -11.05 -12.28
N GLU A 223 4.28 -11.36 -11.13
CA GLU A 223 5.01 -11.50 -9.86
C GLU A 223 5.89 -12.74 -9.83
N ALA A 224 5.41 -13.89 -10.33
CA ALA A 224 6.23 -15.10 -10.43
C ALA A 224 7.50 -14.86 -11.26
N PHE A 225 7.37 -14.22 -12.42
CA PHE A 225 8.48 -14.03 -13.37
C PHE A 225 9.31 -12.77 -13.13
N GLY A 226 8.80 -11.79 -12.38
CA GLY A 226 9.41 -10.47 -12.25
C GLY A 226 9.65 -10.00 -10.81
N ASN A 227 9.16 -10.70 -9.80
CA ASN A 227 9.44 -10.38 -8.40
C ASN A 227 10.46 -11.33 -7.78
N SER A 228 11.10 -10.86 -6.72
CA SER A 228 12.12 -11.59 -6.00
C SER A 228 12.23 -11.14 -4.53
N LYS A 229 12.74 -12.02 -3.66
CA LYS A 229 13.14 -11.68 -2.30
C LYS A 229 14.41 -10.84 -2.30
N THR A 230 14.33 -9.69 -1.62
CA THR A 230 15.45 -8.79 -1.32
C THR A 230 15.59 -8.61 0.19
N ILE A 231 16.65 -7.92 0.64
CA ILE A 231 16.82 -7.57 2.05
C ILE A 231 15.65 -6.73 2.59
N LYS A 232 15.08 -5.85 1.77
CA LYS A 232 14.04 -4.89 2.17
C LYS A 232 12.61 -5.41 2.02
N ASN A 233 12.37 -6.31 1.07
CA ASN A 233 11.04 -6.80 0.71
C ASN A 233 11.14 -8.21 0.13
N ASP A 234 10.37 -9.12 0.69
CA ASP A 234 10.34 -10.55 0.31
C ASP A 234 9.67 -10.81 -1.04
N ASN A 235 8.82 -9.90 -1.51
CA ASN A 235 8.17 -9.96 -2.83
C ASN A 235 8.41 -8.62 -3.57
N SER A 236 9.68 -8.28 -3.79
CA SER A 236 10.06 -7.02 -4.46
C SER A 236 9.88 -7.13 -5.96
N SER A 237 9.05 -6.28 -6.55
CA SER A 237 9.02 -6.09 -8.01
C SER A 237 10.37 -5.60 -8.51
N ARG A 238 10.95 -6.31 -9.48
CA ARG A 238 12.24 -6.01 -10.10
C ARG A 238 12.09 -5.47 -11.53
N PHE A 239 10.92 -4.93 -11.82
CA PHE A 239 10.56 -4.25 -13.04
C PHE A 239 9.53 -3.16 -12.70
N GLY A 240 9.53 -2.08 -13.48
CA GLY A 240 8.44 -1.10 -13.47
C GLY A 240 7.26 -1.62 -14.28
N LYS A 241 6.04 -1.33 -13.83
CA LYS A 241 4.81 -1.69 -14.53
C LYS A 241 3.91 -0.47 -14.73
N PHE A 242 3.37 -0.34 -15.93
CA PHE A 242 2.41 0.68 -16.29
C PHE A 242 1.21 0.02 -16.94
N ILE A 243 0.06 0.11 -16.27
CA ILE A 243 -1.16 -0.58 -16.66
C ILE A 243 -2.11 0.48 -17.22
N ARG A 244 -2.41 0.40 -18.52
CA ARG A 244 -3.46 1.20 -19.17
C ARG A 244 -4.75 0.39 -19.15
N ILE A 245 -5.84 0.97 -18.65
CA ILE A 245 -7.17 0.39 -18.70
C ILE A 245 -8.00 1.26 -19.65
N HIS A 246 -8.61 0.62 -20.64
CA HIS A 246 -9.42 1.28 -21.65
C HIS A 246 -10.90 1.19 -21.27
N PHE A 247 -11.63 2.27 -21.52
CA PHE A 247 -13.06 2.36 -21.30
C PHE A 247 -13.78 2.68 -22.59
N ASP A 248 -14.98 2.13 -22.77
CA ASP A 248 -15.87 2.48 -23.88
C ASP A 248 -16.66 3.78 -23.59
N ALA A 249 -17.46 4.23 -24.57
CA ALA A 249 -18.28 5.42 -24.44
C ALA A 249 -19.38 5.32 -23.36
N SER A 250 -19.71 4.12 -22.89
CA SER A 250 -20.64 3.89 -21.78
C SER A 250 -19.95 3.93 -20.41
N GLY A 251 -18.62 4.03 -20.40
CA GLY A 251 -17.78 4.00 -19.21
C GLY A 251 -17.44 2.58 -18.72
N CYS A 252 -17.73 1.54 -19.50
CA CYS A 252 -17.38 0.17 -19.14
C CYS A 252 -15.95 -0.17 -19.56
N ILE A 253 -15.27 -1.06 -18.83
CA ILE A 253 -13.93 -1.54 -19.21
C ILE A 253 -14.02 -2.29 -20.55
N SER A 254 -13.28 -1.83 -21.55
CA SER A 254 -13.24 -2.40 -22.90
C SER A 254 -11.93 -3.14 -23.22
N GLY A 255 -10.89 -2.90 -22.44
CA GLY A 255 -9.59 -3.57 -22.61
C GLY A 255 -8.56 -3.11 -21.58
N ALA A 256 -7.39 -3.76 -21.57
CA ALA A 256 -6.26 -3.35 -20.75
C ALA A 256 -4.94 -3.71 -21.44
N ASN A 257 -3.90 -2.90 -21.19
CA ASN A 257 -2.55 -3.13 -21.67
C ASN A 257 -1.56 -2.95 -20.50
N ILE A 258 -0.52 -3.78 -20.46
CA ILE A 258 0.54 -3.71 -19.44
C ILE A 258 1.88 -3.48 -20.15
N GLU A 259 2.45 -2.31 -19.96
CA GLU A 259 3.83 -2.02 -20.36
C GLU A 259 4.75 -2.24 -19.16
N PHE A 260 5.85 -2.95 -19.38
CA PHE A 260 6.87 -3.18 -18.36
C PHE A 260 8.19 -2.51 -18.75
N TYR A 261 8.94 -2.05 -17.75
CA TYR A 261 10.21 -1.35 -17.96
C TYR A 261 11.27 -1.87 -17.01
N LEU A 262 12.52 -1.84 -17.47
CA LEU A 262 13.71 -2.05 -16.63
C LEU A 262 13.68 -3.33 -15.78
N LEU A 263 13.38 -4.47 -16.40
CA LEU A 263 13.52 -5.77 -15.75
C LEU A 263 15.00 -5.99 -15.38
N GLU A 264 15.29 -6.22 -14.10
CA GLU A 264 16.63 -6.51 -13.58
C GLU A 264 17.11 -7.93 -13.97
N LYS A 265 17.38 -8.13 -15.27
CA LYS A 265 17.78 -9.44 -15.82
C LYS A 265 19.09 -9.97 -15.22
N SER A 266 19.98 -9.10 -14.74
CA SER A 266 21.25 -9.48 -14.11
C SER A 266 21.05 -10.43 -12.93
N ARG A 267 19.92 -10.31 -12.21
CA ARG A 267 19.56 -11.16 -11.08
C ARG A 267 19.45 -12.64 -11.44
N ILE A 268 19.20 -12.98 -12.71
CA ILE A 268 19.14 -14.38 -13.15
C ILE A 268 20.50 -15.05 -12.91
N LEU A 269 21.60 -14.36 -13.18
CA LEU A 269 22.94 -14.94 -13.11
C LEU A 269 23.53 -14.89 -11.71
N ARG A 270 23.31 -13.80 -10.97
CA ARG A 270 23.89 -13.58 -9.64
C ARG A 270 22.95 -12.81 -8.75
N GLN A 271 22.84 -13.24 -7.49
CA GLN A 271 22.06 -12.56 -6.47
C GLN A 271 22.97 -12.08 -5.32
N SER A 272 22.66 -10.93 -4.75
CA SER A 272 23.33 -10.44 -3.55
C SER A 272 23.07 -11.36 -2.35
N ALA A 273 23.92 -11.30 -1.33
CA ALA A 273 23.77 -12.12 -0.13
C ALA A 273 22.36 -11.99 0.47
N MET A 274 21.79 -13.13 0.90
CA MET A 274 20.44 -13.25 1.46
C MET A 274 19.28 -12.93 0.50
N GLU A 275 19.53 -12.72 -0.78
CA GLU A 275 18.50 -12.49 -1.80
C GLU A 275 18.22 -13.74 -2.65
N ARG A 276 17.01 -13.84 -3.21
CA ARG A 276 16.62 -14.90 -4.15
C ARG A 276 16.81 -14.47 -5.60
N CYS A 277 16.75 -15.45 -6.50
CA CYS A 277 16.41 -15.22 -7.91
C CYS A 277 14.90 -14.90 -8.07
N PHE A 278 14.38 -14.83 -9.29
CA PHE A 278 12.92 -14.68 -9.53
C PHE A 278 12.14 -15.86 -8.96
N HIS A 279 10.93 -15.60 -8.46
CA HIS A 279 10.13 -16.60 -7.75
C HIS A 279 9.84 -17.85 -8.60
N ILE A 280 9.59 -17.68 -9.90
CA ILE A 280 9.25 -18.77 -10.82
C ILE A 280 10.27 -19.91 -10.80
N PHE A 281 11.57 -19.62 -10.63
CA PHE A 281 12.59 -20.67 -10.60
C PHE A 281 12.42 -21.59 -9.39
N TYR A 282 12.10 -21.03 -8.23
CA TYR A 282 11.88 -21.82 -7.02
C TYR A 282 10.50 -22.48 -7.02
N GLN A 283 9.48 -21.77 -7.50
CA GLN A 283 8.13 -22.30 -7.70
C GLN A 283 8.15 -23.53 -8.61
N LEU A 284 8.84 -23.46 -9.76
CA LEU A 284 8.99 -24.58 -10.68
C LEU A 284 9.71 -25.76 -10.02
N LEU A 285 10.86 -25.52 -9.37
CA LEU A 285 11.59 -26.59 -8.69
C LEU A 285 10.79 -27.22 -7.53
N ARG A 286 9.94 -26.46 -6.82
CA ARG A 286 9.17 -26.98 -5.69
C ARG A 286 7.82 -27.59 -6.08
N GLY A 287 7.18 -27.03 -7.10
CA GLY A 287 5.82 -27.39 -7.51
C GLY A 287 5.74 -28.34 -8.70
N ALA A 288 6.81 -28.53 -9.48
CA ALA A 288 6.80 -29.45 -10.61
C ALA A 288 6.55 -30.89 -10.17
N ARG A 289 5.56 -31.52 -10.82
CA ARG A 289 5.26 -32.95 -10.66
C ARG A 289 6.33 -33.84 -11.30
N HIS A 290 6.34 -35.13 -10.99
CA HIS A 290 7.35 -36.07 -11.48
C HIS A 290 7.44 -36.13 -13.00
N ASP A 291 6.29 -36.18 -13.69
CA ASP A 291 6.18 -36.13 -15.15
C ASP A 291 6.80 -34.83 -15.73
N GLN A 292 6.48 -33.69 -15.12
CA GLN A 292 7.03 -32.40 -15.53
C GLN A 292 8.54 -32.36 -15.32
N ARG A 293 9.04 -32.86 -14.18
CA ARG A 293 10.46 -32.87 -13.85
C ARG A 293 11.28 -33.67 -14.85
N GLU A 294 10.82 -34.84 -15.27
CA GLU A 294 11.49 -35.63 -16.31
C GLU A 294 11.47 -34.90 -17.66
N SER A 295 10.31 -34.37 -18.07
CA SER A 295 10.15 -33.70 -19.37
C SER A 295 10.96 -32.41 -19.51
N LEU A 296 11.14 -31.68 -18.39
CA LEU A 296 11.85 -30.41 -18.30
C LEU A 296 13.30 -30.58 -17.83
N LEU A 297 13.76 -31.83 -17.62
CA LEU A 297 15.11 -32.14 -17.11
C LEU A 297 15.45 -31.40 -15.81
N LEU A 298 14.46 -31.27 -14.91
CA LEU A 298 14.63 -30.57 -13.64
C LEU A 298 15.38 -31.45 -12.64
N GLU A 299 16.53 -30.97 -12.18
CA GLU A 299 17.28 -31.62 -11.12
C GLU A 299 16.56 -31.52 -9.76
N SER A 300 16.95 -32.38 -8.82
CA SER A 300 16.25 -32.55 -7.54
C SER A 300 16.44 -31.39 -6.56
N GLY A 301 17.46 -30.55 -6.73
CA GLY A 301 17.83 -29.52 -5.78
C GLY A 301 18.35 -28.22 -6.43
N VAL A 302 18.15 -27.11 -5.72
CA VAL A 302 18.60 -25.76 -6.11
C VAL A 302 20.13 -25.68 -6.22
N ASP A 303 20.85 -26.50 -5.44
CA ASP A 303 22.31 -26.61 -5.41
C ASP A 303 22.94 -27.09 -6.72
N LYS A 304 22.14 -27.74 -7.59
CA LYS A 304 22.58 -28.22 -8.90
C LYS A 304 22.70 -27.12 -9.95
N TYR A 305 22.08 -25.98 -9.67
CA TYR A 305 21.96 -24.88 -10.60
C TYR A 305 22.86 -23.72 -10.15
N HIS A 306 23.95 -23.50 -10.88
CA HIS A 306 24.94 -22.46 -10.54
C HIS A 306 24.40 -21.03 -10.49
N PHE A 307 23.25 -20.78 -11.11
CA PHE A 307 22.63 -19.47 -11.14
C PHE A 307 21.92 -19.11 -9.81
N PHE A 308 21.80 -20.03 -8.84
CA PHE A 308 21.39 -19.71 -7.48
C PHE A 308 22.60 -19.43 -6.58
N SER A 309 22.95 -18.16 -6.44
CA SER A 309 24.14 -17.69 -5.71
C SER A 309 24.13 -18.00 -4.22
N ASN A 310 22.94 -18.08 -3.62
CA ASN A 310 22.78 -18.27 -2.17
C ASN A 310 22.08 -19.61 -1.82
N GLY A 311 21.98 -20.52 -2.78
CA GLY A 311 21.24 -21.77 -2.61
C GLY A 311 19.74 -21.56 -2.37
N ASP A 312 19.16 -22.45 -1.55
CA ASP A 312 17.73 -22.54 -1.32
C ASP A 312 17.24 -21.62 -0.19
N ILE A 313 17.26 -20.32 -0.44
CA ILE A 313 16.65 -19.34 0.46
C ILE A 313 15.12 -19.46 0.40
N THR A 314 14.49 -19.68 1.55
CA THR A 314 13.02 -19.69 1.69
C THR A 314 12.48 -18.32 2.12
N ILE A 315 11.19 -18.09 1.86
CA ILE A 315 10.48 -16.87 2.29
C ILE A 315 9.56 -17.26 3.46
N PRO A 316 9.62 -16.57 4.61
CA PRO A 316 8.75 -16.88 5.74
C PRO A 316 7.27 -16.78 5.37
N GLY A 317 6.51 -17.86 5.64
CA GLY A 317 5.06 -17.90 5.40
C GLY A 317 4.63 -18.08 3.94
N VAL A 318 5.56 -18.33 3.02
CA VAL A 318 5.27 -18.60 1.60
C VAL A 318 5.64 -20.05 1.28
N ASP A 319 4.72 -20.75 0.61
CA ASP A 319 4.94 -22.09 0.07
C ASP A 319 5.08 -21.99 -1.45
N ASP A 320 6.33 -22.10 -1.95
CA ASP A 320 6.63 -21.99 -3.38
C ASP A 320 5.89 -23.03 -4.25
N ALA A 321 5.53 -24.21 -3.70
CA ALA A 321 4.77 -25.21 -4.44
C ALA A 321 3.30 -24.81 -4.62
N ASN A 322 2.70 -24.20 -3.61
CA ASN A 322 1.35 -23.64 -3.72
C ASN A 322 1.35 -22.42 -4.66
N GLU A 323 2.35 -21.54 -4.55
CA GLU A 323 2.50 -20.38 -5.44
C GLU A 323 2.69 -20.79 -6.90
N TYR A 324 3.36 -21.93 -7.16
CA TYR A 324 3.43 -22.51 -8.50
C TYR A 324 2.05 -22.90 -9.03
N ALA A 325 1.24 -23.60 -8.22
CA ALA A 325 -0.12 -23.97 -8.60
C ALA A 325 -1.01 -22.74 -8.84
N GLU A 326 -0.88 -21.70 -8.02
CA GLU A 326 -1.56 -20.41 -8.24
C GLU A 326 -1.12 -19.73 -9.54
N THR A 327 0.18 -19.75 -9.85
CA THR A 327 0.74 -19.18 -11.09
C THR A 327 0.20 -19.90 -12.33
N LEU A 328 0.17 -21.25 -12.31
CA LEU A 328 -0.40 -22.04 -13.41
C LEU A 328 -1.90 -21.79 -13.58
N ARG A 329 -2.66 -21.70 -12.48
CA ARG A 329 -4.09 -21.37 -12.53
C ARG A 329 -4.31 -19.97 -13.10
N ALA A 330 -3.48 -19.01 -12.72
CA ALA A 330 -3.54 -17.66 -13.27
C ALA A 330 -3.28 -17.64 -14.78
N MET A 331 -2.30 -18.41 -15.28
CA MET A 331 -2.05 -18.57 -16.71
C MET A 331 -3.26 -19.13 -17.46
N ASP A 332 -3.90 -20.17 -16.92
CA ASP A 332 -5.11 -20.77 -17.50
C ASP A 332 -6.27 -19.75 -17.57
N ILE A 333 -6.54 -19.02 -16.48
CA ILE A 333 -7.60 -18.00 -16.45
C ILE A 333 -7.33 -16.87 -17.45
N VAL A 334 -6.06 -16.43 -17.57
CA VAL A 334 -5.65 -15.44 -18.58
C VAL A 334 -5.83 -15.96 -20.01
N GLY A 335 -5.78 -17.29 -20.21
CA GLY A 335 -6.11 -17.96 -21.46
C GLY A 335 -4.90 -18.55 -22.19
N PHE A 336 -3.78 -18.76 -21.50
CA PHE A 336 -2.63 -19.46 -22.07
C PHE A 336 -3.00 -20.92 -22.37
N GLN A 337 -2.62 -21.40 -23.55
CA GLN A 337 -2.79 -22.80 -23.91
C GLN A 337 -1.77 -23.68 -23.18
N ASP A 338 -2.11 -24.94 -22.92
CA ASP A 338 -1.19 -25.89 -22.28
C ASP A 338 0.16 -25.97 -23.01
N THR A 339 0.16 -25.92 -24.34
CA THR A 339 1.39 -25.93 -25.16
C THR A 339 2.24 -24.67 -24.97
N GLU A 340 1.60 -23.50 -24.77
CA GLU A 340 2.29 -22.24 -24.47
C GLU A 340 2.90 -22.28 -23.06
N ILE A 341 2.14 -22.77 -22.08
CA ILE A 341 2.62 -22.94 -20.70
C ILE A 341 3.82 -23.88 -20.68
N GLN A 342 3.73 -25.06 -21.30
CA GLN A 342 4.88 -25.98 -21.40
C GLN A 342 6.07 -25.34 -22.12
N GLY A 343 5.82 -24.56 -23.18
CA GLY A 343 6.86 -23.81 -23.88
C GLY A 343 7.59 -22.82 -22.98
N ILE A 344 6.85 -22.09 -22.14
CA ILE A 344 7.40 -21.15 -21.15
C ILE A 344 8.21 -21.90 -20.09
N LEU A 345 7.67 -22.97 -19.51
CA LEU A 345 8.36 -23.74 -18.48
C LEU A 345 9.67 -24.35 -18.98
N ARG A 346 9.71 -24.77 -20.25
CA ARG A 346 10.93 -25.25 -20.92
C ARG A 346 12.00 -24.17 -21.13
N ILE A 347 11.60 -22.90 -21.22
CA ILE A 347 12.54 -21.78 -21.29
C ILE A 347 13.10 -21.46 -19.89
N VAL A 348 12.33 -21.73 -18.84
CA VAL A 348 12.73 -21.52 -17.44
C VAL A 348 13.66 -22.61 -16.94
N SER A 349 13.39 -23.87 -17.28
CA SER A 349 14.24 -25.03 -16.97
C SER A 349 15.58 -24.97 -17.69
#